data_AF-A0A8J6PQH3-F1
#
_entry.id   AF-A0A8J6PQH3-F1
#
_cell.length_a   1.000
_cell.length_b   1.000
_cell.length_c   1.000
_cell.angle_alpha   90.00
_cell.angle_beta   90.00
_cell.angle_gamma   90.00
#
_symmetry.space_group_name_H-M   'P 1'
#
loop_
_entity.id
_entity.type
_entity.pdbx_description
1 polymer ?
#
loop_
_entity_poly.entity_id
_entity_poly.type
_entity_poly.pdbx_seq_one_letter_code
_entity_poly.pdbx_strand_id
1 'polypeptide(L)'
;MADRALAEQSARRRPRDRKAQIALAAARAFSERGYHPVGVDEIAAQLGISGPAIYRHFPNKYALLAAAAEAEACALRDAVDSVPAEASGDPAGRLAAVTHALIRATIEHRRAGGLYRWERRYLEPPDRARVREILDYVTSQLADPLAKMRPTTGSADISMLTAATLSVIGSITAHRTALAADLLEPLLQQMTAAVVHCDLPPAPNPPTPNRRGEGGLVVVSRRERVLNEAIKIFAARGYHESSIEDIASAASITASSVYRYFPSKADLLAAVFYRTGDRVAVAQSEALAESTDPRDAL
;
A
#
# COMPACT_ATOMS: atom_id res chain seq x y z
N MET A 1 -16.59 15.12 47.26
CA MET A 1 -15.19 15.31 46.78
C MET A 1 -14.81 14.40 45.62
N ALA A 2 -15.35 13.17 45.52
CA ALA A 2 -15.09 12.26 44.38
C ALA A 2 -15.60 12.77 43.02
N ASP A 3 -16.70 13.52 43.00
CA ASP A 3 -17.34 14.01 41.76
C ASP A 3 -16.53 15.11 41.05
N ARG A 4 -15.78 15.91 41.84
CA ARG A 4 -14.91 16.97 41.33
C ARG A 4 -13.61 16.41 40.71
N ALA A 5 -13.12 15.27 41.24
CA ALA A 5 -11.94 14.58 40.74
C ALA A 5 -12.21 13.83 39.40
N LEU A 6 -13.42 13.30 39.21
CA LEU A 6 -13.85 12.72 37.93
C LEU A 6 -14.08 13.80 36.85
N ALA A 7 -14.64 14.95 37.24
CA ALA A 7 -14.77 16.12 36.35
C ALA A 7 -13.41 16.73 35.96
N GLU A 8 -12.43 16.77 36.88
CA GLU A 8 -11.07 17.23 36.61
C GLU A 8 -10.24 16.24 35.76
N GLN A 9 -10.49 14.92 35.88
CA GLN A 9 -9.93 13.93 34.95
C GLN A 9 -10.55 14.01 33.55
N SER A 10 -11.85 14.33 33.45
CA SER A 10 -12.52 14.60 32.18
C SER A 10 -12.05 15.93 31.54
N ALA A 11 -11.66 16.92 32.35
CA ALA A 11 -11.18 18.23 31.89
C ALA A 11 -9.70 18.24 31.44
N ARG A 12 -8.89 17.26 31.84
CA ARG A 12 -7.49 17.10 31.36
C ARG A 12 -7.38 16.39 30.00
N ARG A 13 -8.49 15.95 29.42
CA ARG A 13 -8.52 15.05 28.24
C ARG A 13 -9.10 15.72 26.99
N ARG A 14 -8.62 16.91 26.60
CA ARG A 14 -8.66 17.48 25.22
C ARG A 14 -7.86 18.81 25.19
N PRO A 15 -7.04 19.14 24.15
CA PRO A 15 -7.17 18.79 22.74
C PRO A 15 -5.83 18.43 22.03
N ARG A 16 -5.41 17.15 22.07
CA ARG A 16 -4.56 16.53 21.01
C ARG A 16 -5.39 15.76 19.96
N ASP A 17 -6.66 15.56 20.28
CA ASP A 17 -7.64 14.76 19.52
C ASP A 17 -8.09 15.46 18.22
N ARG A 18 -8.25 16.79 18.21
CA ARG A 18 -8.83 17.49 17.04
C ARG A 18 -7.96 17.41 15.78
N LYS A 19 -6.64 17.63 15.92
CA LYS A 19 -5.71 17.55 14.80
C LYS A 19 -5.66 16.13 14.22
N ALA A 20 -5.68 15.12 15.09
CA ALA A 20 -5.72 13.70 14.71
C ALA A 20 -7.05 13.32 14.03
N GLN A 21 -8.20 13.78 14.55
CA GLN A 21 -9.50 13.59 13.92
C GLN A 21 -9.57 14.18 12.50
N ILE A 22 -9.04 15.39 12.32
CA ILE A 22 -8.98 16.04 11.02
C ILE A 22 -8.07 15.23 10.06
N ALA A 23 -6.90 14.79 10.53
CA ALA A 23 -5.98 13.97 9.74
C ALA A 23 -6.62 12.63 9.33
N LEU A 24 -7.31 11.93 10.24
CA LEU A 24 -7.98 10.67 9.95
C LEU A 24 -9.15 10.83 8.96
N ALA A 25 -9.95 11.89 9.10
CA ALA A 25 -11.02 12.19 8.15
C ALA A 25 -10.47 12.49 6.76
N ALA A 26 -9.39 13.28 6.69
CA ALA A 26 -8.68 13.53 5.44
C ALA A 26 -8.09 12.26 4.84
N ALA A 27 -7.51 11.37 5.66
CA ALA A 27 -6.96 10.11 5.20
C ALA A 27 -8.01 9.23 4.53
N ARG A 28 -9.21 9.11 5.13
CA ARG A 28 -10.36 8.41 4.53
C ARG A 28 -10.79 9.06 3.22
N ALA A 29 -10.96 10.38 3.21
CA ALA A 29 -11.39 11.11 2.02
C ALA A 29 -10.42 10.94 0.84
N PHE A 30 -9.12 11.12 1.09
CA PHE A 30 -8.07 10.96 0.08
C PHE A 30 -7.89 9.51 -0.36
N SER A 31 -7.99 8.53 0.54
CA SER A 31 -7.93 7.10 0.20
C SER A 31 -9.08 6.68 -0.73
N GLU A 32 -10.29 7.19 -0.50
CA GLU A 32 -11.48 6.80 -1.27
C GLU A 32 -11.60 7.47 -2.64
N ARG A 33 -11.20 8.74 -2.73
CA ARG A 33 -11.47 9.58 -3.90
C ARG A 33 -10.21 10.14 -4.56
N GLY A 34 -9.03 9.94 -3.96
CA GLY A 34 -7.75 10.49 -4.41
C GLY A 34 -7.50 11.91 -3.90
N TYR A 35 -6.25 12.36 -3.97
CA TYR A 35 -5.83 13.65 -3.41
C TYR A 35 -6.49 14.85 -4.10
N HIS A 36 -6.41 14.96 -5.44
CA HIS A 36 -6.86 16.15 -6.16
C HIS A 36 -8.36 16.48 -6.05
N PRO A 37 -9.30 15.55 -6.25
CA PRO A 37 -10.73 15.87 -6.26
C PRO A 37 -11.31 16.20 -4.88
N VAL A 38 -10.60 15.88 -3.80
CA VAL A 38 -11.09 16.10 -2.43
C VAL A 38 -10.87 17.54 -1.98
N GLY A 39 -11.93 18.27 -1.66
CA GLY A 39 -11.84 19.64 -1.14
C GLY A 39 -11.52 19.69 0.37
N VAL A 40 -10.88 20.75 0.86
CA VAL A 40 -10.69 20.92 2.31
C VAL A 40 -12.03 21.22 3.01
N ASP A 41 -12.90 22.00 2.36
CA ASP A 41 -14.20 22.38 2.92
C ASP A 41 -15.16 21.18 3.06
N GLU A 42 -15.10 20.20 2.16
CA GLU A 42 -15.91 18.98 2.31
C GLU A 42 -15.41 18.09 3.46
N ILE A 43 -14.09 18.06 3.73
CA ILE A 43 -13.55 17.39 4.92
C ILE A 43 -14.02 18.12 6.18
N ALA A 44 -14.05 19.45 6.15
CA ALA A 44 -14.57 20.26 7.26
C ALA A 44 -16.05 19.98 7.53
N ALA A 45 -16.86 19.91 6.46
CA ALA A 45 -18.29 19.59 6.54
C ALA A 45 -18.53 18.21 7.16
N GLN A 46 -17.74 17.19 6.81
CA GLN A 46 -17.82 15.85 7.43
C GLN A 46 -17.55 15.86 8.94
N LEU A 47 -16.74 16.80 9.42
CA LEU A 47 -16.38 16.96 10.82
C LEU A 47 -17.28 17.93 11.58
N GLY A 48 -18.29 18.51 10.91
CA GLY A 48 -19.18 19.52 11.49
C GLY A 48 -18.45 20.81 11.87
N ILE A 49 -17.36 21.14 11.19
CA ILE A 49 -16.58 22.38 11.40
C ILE A 49 -16.51 23.19 10.12
N SER A 50 -16.17 24.49 10.24
CA SER A 50 -15.97 25.34 9.07
C SER A 50 -14.63 25.08 8.40
N GLY A 51 -14.54 25.29 7.08
CA GLY A 51 -13.28 25.25 6.33
C GLY A 51 -12.14 26.05 6.98
N PRO A 52 -12.37 27.32 7.37
CA PRO A 52 -11.40 28.13 8.10
C PRO A 52 -10.91 27.51 9.42
N ALA A 53 -11.67 26.62 10.07
CA ALA A 53 -11.22 25.91 11.27
C ALA A 53 -10.15 24.85 10.96
N ILE A 54 -10.22 24.18 9.80
CA ILE A 54 -9.15 23.27 9.35
C ILE A 54 -7.86 24.04 9.10
N TYR A 55 -7.95 25.22 8.48
CA TYR A 55 -6.77 26.03 8.16
C TYR A 55 -5.98 26.52 9.38
N ARG A 56 -6.60 26.55 10.58
CA ARG A 56 -5.88 26.80 11.84
C ARG A 56 -4.95 25.66 12.25
N HIS A 57 -5.26 24.44 11.82
CA HIS A 57 -4.47 23.24 12.12
C HIS A 57 -3.51 22.88 10.99
N PHE A 58 -3.91 23.14 9.74
CA PHE A 58 -3.16 22.78 8.54
C PHE A 58 -3.17 23.96 7.56
N PRO A 59 -2.02 24.59 7.28
CA PRO A 59 -1.97 25.83 6.50
C PRO A 59 -2.46 25.65 5.06
N ASN A 60 -2.41 24.43 4.52
CA ASN A 60 -2.87 24.11 3.18
C ASN A 60 -3.29 22.63 3.09
N LYS A 61 -3.88 22.26 1.95
CA LYS A 61 -4.32 20.89 1.64
C LYS A 61 -3.17 19.88 1.63
N TYR A 62 -1.97 20.30 1.21
CA TYR A 62 -0.78 19.46 1.22
C TYR A 62 -0.37 19.08 2.65
N ALA A 63 -0.31 20.04 3.56
CA ALA A 63 0.01 19.81 4.97
C ALA A 63 -1.00 18.87 5.63
N LEU A 64 -2.26 18.92 5.20
CA LEU A 64 -3.28 17.97 5.62
C LEU A 64 -3.03 16.56 5.06
N LEU A 65 -2.62 16.42 3.78
CA LEU A 65 -2.22 15.13 3.19
C LEU A 65 -1.01 14.53 3.92
N ALA A 66 0.05 15.32 4.13
CA ALA A 66 1.26 14.86 4.82
C ALA A 66 0.94 14.37 6.23
N ALA A 67 0.15 15.13 6.99
CA ALA A 67 -0.28 14.74 8.32
C ALA A 67 -1.22 13.53 8.33
N ALA A 68 -2.08 13.38 7.30
CA ALA A 68 -2.92 12.20 7.14
C ALA A 68 -2.08 10.93 6.89
N ALA A 69 -1.07 11.02 6.02
CA ALA A 69 -0.16 9.90 5.74
C ALA A 69 0.69 9.54 6.96
N GLU A 70 1.20 10.54 7.69
CA GLU A 70 1.92 10.34 8.94
C GLU A 70 1.03 9.71 10.02
N ALA A 71 -0.22 10.16 10.16
CA ALA A 71 -1.16 9.60 11.13
C ALA A 71 -1.45 8.12 10.90
N GLU A 72 -1.60 7.69 9.64
CA GLU A 72 -1.80 6.27 9.30
C GLU A 72 -0.56 5.42 9.62
N ALA A 73 0.64 5.92 9.34
CA ALA A 73 1.87 5.22 9.71
C ALA A 73 2.06 5.17 11.24
N CYS A 74 1.75 6.25 11.95
CA CYS A 74 1.76 6.28 13.41
C CYS A 74 0.76 5.30 14.01
N ALA A 75 -0.43 5.12 13.43
CA ALA A 75 -1.40 4.13 13.91
C ALA A 75 -0.84 2.69 13.86
N LEU A 76 -0.11 2.35 12.80
CA LEU A 76 0.56 1.04 12.70
C LEU A 76 1.70 0.93 13.73
N ARG A 77 2.49 1.99 13.92
CA ARG A 77 3.52 2.03 14.94
C ARG A 77 2.95 1.87 16.35
N ASP A 78 1.90 2.61 16.68
CA ASP A 78 1.23 2.56 17.98
C ASP A 78 0.67 1.16 18.26
N ALA A 79 0.15 0.47 17.23
CA ALA A 79 -0.28 -0.92 17.36
C ALA A 79 0.87 -1.85 17.74
N VAL A 80 2.04 -1.69 17.12
CA VAL A 80 3.22 -2.50 17.43
C VAL A 80 3.80 -2.16 18.81
N ASP A 81 3.86 -0.88 19.14
CA ASP A 81 4.36 -0.37 20.43
C ASP A 81 3.43 -0.77 21.59
N SER A 82 2.16 -1.07 21.32
CA SER A 82 1.20 -1.58 22.31
C SER A 82 1.48 -3.01 22.76
N VAL A 83 2.25 -3.78 21.98
CA VAL A 83 2.55 -5.17 22.30
C VAL A 83 3.74 -5.23 23.27
N PRO A 84 3.57 -5.77 24.49
CA PRO A 84 4.60 -5.75 25.53
C PRO A 84 5.95 -6.34 25.10
N ALA A 85 7.03 -5.67 25.49
CA ALA A 85 8.40 -6.11 25.23
C ALA A 85 8.77 -7.42 25.96
N GLU A 86 8.05 -7.77 27.04
CA GLU A 86 8.28 -9.00 27.82
C GLU A 86 8.03 -10.29 27.02
N ALA A 87 7.36 -10.19 25.87
CA ALA A 87 7.29 -11.26 24.87
C ALA A 87 8.65 -11.57 24.19
N SER A 88 9.73 -10.83 24.50
CA SER A 88 11.05 -10.97 23.86
C SER A 88 11.72 -12.34 24.06
N GLY A 89 11.28 -13.12 25.06
CA GLY A 89 11.80 -14.48 25.30
C GLY A 89 11.27 -15.53 24.31
N ASP A 90 10.16 -15.24 23.62
CA ASP A 90 9.53 -16.11 22.63
C ASP A 90 9.37 -15.37 21.30
N PRO A 91 10.28 -15.57 20.32
CA PRO A 91 10.16 -14.98 19.00
C PRO A 91 8.84 -15.30 18.29
N ALA A 92 8.30 -16.52 18.47
CA ALA A 92 7.06 -16.93 17.83
C ALA A 92 5.85 -16.20 18.45
N GLY A 93 5.78 -16.14 19.78
CA GLY A 93 4.78 -15.37 20.51
C GLY A 93 4.83 -13.88 20.19
N ARG A 94 6.04 -13.29 20.10
CA ARG A 94 6.21 -11.89 19.68
C ARG A 94 5.69 -11.66 18.26
N LEU A 95 6.07 -12.50 17.31
CA LEU A 95 5.62 -12.39 15.92
C LEU A 95 4.10 -12.50 15.80
N ALA A 96 3.49 -13.46 16.49
CA ALA A 96 2.05 -13.65 16.52
C ALA A 96 1.32 -12.43 17.11
N ALA A 97 1.81 -11.90 18.24
CA ALA A 97 1.21 -10.74 18.90
C ALA A 97 1.33 -9.45 18.06
N VAL A 98 2.49 -9.20 17.44
CA VAL A 98 2.69 -8.06 16.53
C VAL A 98 1.79 -8.18 15.30
N THR A 99 1.74 -9.37 14.69
CA THR A 99 0.86 -9.66 13.55
C THR A 99 -0.61 -9.40 13.91
N HIS A 100 -1.05 -9.87 15.08
CA HIS A 100 -2.41 -9.66 15.57
C HIS A 100 -2.74 -8.17 15.78
N ALA A 101 -1.83 -7.42 16.40
CA ALA A 101 -2.01 -5.98 16.59
C ALA A 101 -2.12 -5.23 15.25
N LEU A 102 -1.28 -5.57 14.28
CA LEU A 102 -1.32 -4.99 12.93
C LEU A 102 -2.60 -5.35 12.17
N ILE A 103 -3.10 -6.58 12.28
CA ILE A 103 -4.40 -6.99 11.70
C ILE A 103 -5.52 -6.12 12.27
N ARG A 104 -5.60 -5.99 13.59
CA ARG A 104 -6.65 -5.19 14.25
C ARG A 104 -6.58 -3.72 13.83
N ALA A 105 -5.39 -3.12 13.88
CA ALA A 105 -5.20 -1.73 13.45
C ALA A 105 -5.61 -1.53 11.99
N THR A 106 -5.27 -2.47 11.10
CA THR A 106 -5.63 -2.39 9.68
C THR A 106 -7.14 -2.54 9.45
N ILE A 107 -7.83 -3.39 10.23
CA ILE A 107 -9.28 -3.51 10.20
C ILE A 107 -9.95 -2.20 10.66
N GLU A 108 -9.48 -1.62 11.77
CA GLU A 108 -9.99 -0.37 12.33
C GLU A 108 -9.79 0.82 11.37
N HIS A 109 -8.64 0.87 10.69
CA HIS A 109 -8.25 1.94 9.78
C HIS A 109 -8.47 1.60 8.30
N ARG A 110 -9.21 0.53 7.99
CA ARG A 110 -9.31 -0.02 6.62
C ARG A 110 -9.63 1.00 5.53
N ARG A 111 -10.50 1.98 5.82
CA ARG A 111 -10.90 3.04 4.86
C ARG A 111 -9.80 4.06 4.60
N ALA A 112 -8.88 4.25 5.54
CA ALA A 112 -7.78 5.19 5.47
C ALA A 112 -6.44 4.55 5.04
N GLY A 113 -6.23 3.27 5.34
CA GLY A 113 -4.95 2.57 5.13
C GLY A 113 -4.47 2.50 3.67
N GLY A 114 -5.37 2.71 2.70
CA GLY A 114 -5.00 2.83 1.29
C GLY A 114 -4.23 4.12 0.94
N LEU A 115 -4.30 5.15 1.79
CA LEU A 115 -3.76 6.48 1.50
C LEU A 115 -2.28 6.43 1.09
N TYR A 116 -1.43 5.84 1.93
CA TYR A 116 0.01 5.83 1.64
C TYR A 116 0.32 4.99 0.39
N ARG A 117 -0.37 3.86 0.22
CA ARG A 117 -0.19 2.98 -0.94
C ARG A 117 -0.46 3.70 -2.27
N TRP A 118 -1.52 4.50 -2.34
CA TRP A 118 -1.99 5.13 -3.59
C TRP A 118 -1.49 6.56 -3.80
N GLU A 119 -1.36 7.33 -2.72
CA GLU A 119 -1.13 8.78 -2.77
C GLU A 119 0.29 9.20 -2.39
N ARG A 120 1.19 8.27 -1.97
CA ARG A 120 2.60 8.61 -1.63
C ARG A 120 3.34 9.40 -2.71
N ARG A 121 2.91 9.29 -3.96
CA ARG A 121 3.52 10.01 -5.10
C ARG A 121 3.43 11.53 -4.93
N TYR A 122 2.41 12.01 -4.22
CA TYR A 122 2.14 13.43 -3.98
C TYR A 122 2.85 13.99 -2.75
N LEU A 123 3.45 13.15 -1.90
CA LEU A 123 4.25 13.61 -0.75
C LEU A 123 5.60 14.15 -1.22
N GLU A 124 6.04 15.28 -0.69
CA GLU A 124 7.39 15.77 -0.93
C GLU A 124 8.45 14.79 -0.35
N PRO A 125 9.69 14.79 -0.87
CA PRO A 125 10.74 13.88 -0.40
C PRO A 125 10.94 13.81 1.13
N PRO A 126 10.97 14.93 1.89
CA PRO A 126 11.18 14.85 3.34
C PRO A 126 10.01 14.19 4.07
N ASP A 127 8.76 14.50 3.71
CA ASP A 127 7.59 13.89 4.34
C ASP A 127 7.47 12.40 3.98
N ARG A 128 7.81 12.06 2.73
CA ARG A 128 7.87 10.67 2.28
C ARG A 128 8.93 9.87 3.02
N ALA A 129 10.07 10.48 3.36
CA ALA A 129 11.14 9.86 4.14
C ALA A 129 10.70 9.63 5.59
N ARG A 130 10.05 10.61 6.21
CA ARG A 130 9.49 10.48 7.57
C ARG A 130 8.47 9.34 7.68
N VAL A 131 7.52 9.25 6.74
CA VAL A 131 6.55 8.15 6.74
C VAL A 131 7.24 6.80 6.52
N ARG A 132 8.25 6.75 5.64
CA ARG A 132 9.02 5.52 5.40
C ARG A 132 9.76 5.05 6.65
N GLU A 133 10.41 5.95 7.39
CA GLU A 133 11.11 5.61 8.63
C GLU A 133 10.19 4.93 9.65
N ILE A 134 8.94 5.38 9.76
CA ILE A 134 7.93 4.76 10.63
C ILE A 134 7.56 3.35 10.13
N LEU A 135 7.37 3.19 8.82
CA LEU A 135 7.03 1.89 8.23
C LEU A 135 8.20 0.90 8.25
N ASP A 136 9.44 1.38 8.13
CA ASP A 136 10.64 0.57 8.27
C ASP A 136 10.77 0.04 9.70
N TYR A 137 10.43 0.85 10.71
CA TYR A 137 10.31 0.40 12.10
C TYR A 137 9.22 -0.67 12.27
N VAL A 138 8.01 -0.46 11.74
CA VAL A 138 6.94 -1.48 11.80
C VAL A 138 7.39 -2.79 11.14
N THR A 139 8.11 -2.69 10.02
CA THR A 139 8.65 -3.84 9.28
C THR A 139 9.69 -4.60 10.11
N SER A 140 10.61 -3.90 10.80
CA SER A 140 11.62 -4.57 11.63
C SER A 140 11.01 -5.35 12.79
N GLN A 141 9.89 -4.89 13.35
CA GLN A 141 9.19 -5.56 14.43
C GLN A 141 8.56 -6.91 14.04
N LEU A 142 8.37 -7.17 12.74
CA LEU A 142 8.04 -8.48 12.20
C LEU A 142 9.30 -9.25 11.75
N ALA A 143 10.24 -8.58 11.09
CA ALA A 143 11.43 -9.21 10.53
C ALA A 143 12.37 -9.79 11.60
N ASP A 144 12.56 -9.08 12.72
CA ASP A 144 13.46 -9.48 13.80
C ASP A 144 13.07 -10.82 14.46
N PRO A 145 11.81 -11.00 14.93
CA PRO A 145 11.39 -12.30 15.47
C PRO A 145 11.37 -13.40 14.40
N LEU A 146 10.99 -13.08 13.16
CA LEU A 146 10.99 -14.05 12.06
C LEU A 146 12.41 -14.58 11.77
N ALA A 147 13.41 -13.70 11.73
CA ALA A 147 14.81 -14.08 11.56
C ALA A 147 15.31 -14.99 12.70
N LYS A 148 14.88 -14.73 13.95
CA LYS A 148 15.22 -15.58 15.10
C LYS A 148 14.57 -16.97 15.02
N MET A 149 13.35 -17.06 14.48
CA MET A 149 12.67 -18.33 14.24
C MET A 149 13.30 -19.14 13.10
N ARG A 150 13.96 -18.45 12.16
CA ARG A 150 14.52 -19.04 10.93
C ARG A 150 16.01 -18.68 10.75
N PRO A 151 16.91 -19.15 11.64
CA PRO A 151 18.31 -18.73 11.66
C PRO A 151 19.12 -19.15 10.43
N THR A 152 18.64 -20.14 9.67
CA THR A 152 19.29 -20.64 8.45
C THR A 152 18.78 -19.95 7.17
N THR A 153 17.76 -19.10 7.27
CA THR A 153 17.14 -18.42 6.12
C THR A 153 17.88 -17.12 5.79
N GLY A 154 18.11 -16.86 4.50
CA GLY A 154 18.80 -15.64 4.05
C GLY A 154 18.01 -14.37 4.35
N SER A 155 18.70 -13.23 4.49
CA SER A 155 18.05 -11.95 4.79
C SER A 155 17.05 -11.48 3.72
N ALA A 156 17.29 -11.82 2.45
CA ALA A 156 16.38 -11.54 1.34
C ALA A 156 15.05 -12.30 1.49
N ASP A 157 15.11 -13.57 1.91
CA ASP A 157 13.96 -14.43 2.13
C ASP A 157 13.15 -13.98 3.35
N ILE A 158 13.83 -13.60 4.46
CA ILE A 158 13.17 -12.98 5.61
C ILE A 158 12.46 -11.69 5.21
N SER A 159 13.11 -10.86 4.38
CA SER A 159 12.50 -9.62 3.87
C SER A 159 11.28 -9.91 2.99
N MET A 160 11.36 -10.94 2.14
CA MET A 160 10.25 -11.38 1.29
C MET A 160 9.05 -11.85 2.12
N LEU A 161 9.28 -12.74 3.10
CA LEU A 161 8.22 -13.25 3.99
C LEU A 161 7.59 -12.14 4.83
N THR A 162 8.40 -11.20 5.31
CA THR A 162 7.93 -10.03 6.05
C THR A 162 7.06 -9.14 5.16
N ALA A 163 7.52 -8.85 3.94
CA ALA A 163 6.77 -8.06 2.96
C ALA A 163 5.47 -8.78 2.53
N ALA A 164 5.49 -10.11 2.36
CA ALA A 164 4.32 -10.92 2.05
C ALA A 164 3.31 -10.90 3.21
N THR A 165 3.76 -11.01 4.46
CA THR A 165 2.93 -10.92 5.66
C THR A 165 2.22 -9.56 5.73
N LEU A 166 2.97 -8.46 5.56
CA LEU A 166 2.41 -7.11 5.51
C LEU A 166 1.45 -6.92 4.32
N SER A 167 1.72 -7.57 3.18
CA SER A 167 0.86 -7.54 2.00
C SER A 167 -0.47 -8.25 2.23
N VAL A 168 -0.47 -9.39 2.93
CA VAL A 168 -1.69 -10.09 3.37
C VAL A 168 -2.51 -9.19 4.28
N ILE A 169 -1.90 -8.61 5.32
CA ILE A 169 -2.56 -7.70 6.26
C ILE A 169 -3.15 -6.49 5.51
N GLY A 170 -2.35 -5.84 4.68
CA GLY A 170 -2.74 -4.64 3.93
C GLY A 170 -3.71 -4.89 2.77
N SER A 171 -3.95 -6.15 2.36
CA SER A 171 -4.80 -6.49 1.21
C SER A 171 -6.21 -5.91 1.31
N ILE A 172 -6.77 -5.86 2.51
CA ILE A 172 -8.15 -5.40 2.77
C ILE A 172 -8.34 -3.91 2.51
N THR A 173 -7.25 -3.13 2.47
CA THR A 173 -7.26 -1.69 2.18
C THR A 173 -7.43 -1.39 0.69
N ALA A 174 -7.22 -2.38 -0.19
CA ALA A 174 -7.36 -2.24 -1.63
C ALA A 174 -8.78 -2.58 -2.13
N HIS A 175 -9.61 -3.23 -1.30
CA HIS A 175 -10.92 -3.74 -1.71
C HIS A 175 -12.06 -3.01 -1.00
N ARG A 176 -13.09 -2.62 -1.77
CA ARG A 176 -14.30 -1.97 -1.27
C ARG A 176 -15.29 -2.95 -0.62
N THR A 177 -15.20 -4.24 -0.91
CA THR A 177 -16.08 -5.27 -0.36
C THR A 177 -15.75 -5.54 1.10
N ALA A 178 -16.64 -5.18 2.01
CA ALA A 178 -16.45 -5.36 3.45
C ALA A 178 -16.95 -6.74 3.92
N LEU A 179 -16.04 -7.55 4.47
CA LEU A 179 -16.39 -8.67 5.35
C LEU A 179 -16.51 -8.14 6.79
N ALA A 180 -17.34 -8.78 7.60
CA ALA A 180 -17.44 -8.47 9.02
C ALA A 180 -16.11 -8.80 9.74
N ALA A 181 -15.78 -8.02 10.77
CA ALA A 181 -14.47 -8.09 11.43
C ALA A 181 -14.21 -9.45 12.10
N ASP A 182 -15.26 -10.06 12.62
CA ASP A 182 -15.28 -11.40 13.22
C ASP A 182 -14.91 -12.52 12.23
N LEU A 183 -15.18 -12.34 10.94
CA LEU A 183 -14.73 -13.24 9.88
C LEU A 183 -13.35 -12.86 9.35
N LEU A 184 -13.05 -11.56 9.29
CA LEU A 184 -11.84 -11.05 8.65
C LEU A 184 -10.58 -11.26 9.50
N GLU A 185 -10.68 -11.05 10.81
CA GLU A 185 -9.58 -11.24 11.75
C GLU A 185 -9.03 -12.68 11.74
N PRO A 186 -9.83 -13.74 11.93
CA PRO A 186 -9.32 -15.11 11.90
C PRO A 186 -8.80 -15.52 10.51
N LEU A 187 -9.41 -15.04 9.42
CA LEU A 187 -8.93 -15.31 8.07
C LEU A 187 -7.55 -14.71 7.83
N LEU A 188 -7.34 -13.44 8.18
CA LEU A 188 -6.03 -12.79 8.04
C LEU A 188 -4.98 -13.46 8.94
N GLN A 189 -5.35 -13.86 10.16
CA GLN A 189 -4.45 -14.63 11.03
C GLN A 189 -4.01 -15.94 10.37
N GLN A 190 -4.94 -16.72 9.82
CA GLN A 190 -4.62 -17.96 9.12
C GLN A 190 -3.71 -17.74 7.91
N MET A 191 -4.00 -16.72 7.09
CA MET A 191 -3.20 -16.40 5.91
C MET A 191 -1.78 -15.93 6.29
N THR A 192 -1.65 -15.06 7.29
CA THR A 192 -0.33 -14.61 7.77
C THR A 192 0.49 -15.74 8.38
N ALA A 193 -0.13 -16.64 9.14
CA ALA A 193 0.53 -17.83 9.67
C ALA A 193 1.04 -18.75 8.54
N ALA A 194 0.23 -18.98 7.51
CA ALA A 194 0.63 -19.76 6.34
C ALA A 194 1.85 -19.13 5.64
N VAL A 195 1.87 -17.81 5.46
CA VAL A 195 3.01 -17.09 4.88
C VAL A 195 4.27 -17.21 5.74
N VAL A 196 4.16 -16.96 7.05
CA VAL A 196 5.30 -17.03 7.98
C VAL A 196 5.97 -18.42 7.99
N HIS A 197 5.17 -19.48 7.82
CA HIS A 197 5.65 -20.85 7.79
C HIS A 197 5.95 -21.39 6.39
N CYS A 198 5.78 -20.58 5.34
CA CYS A 198 6.06 -20.98 3.97
C CYS A 198 7.55 -21.23 3.76
N ASP A 199 7.92 -22.39 3.25
CA ASP A 199 9.27 -22.66 2.77
C ASP A 199 9.41 -22.05 1.38
N LEU A 200 10.37 -21.12 1.23
CA LEU A 200 10.58 -20.49 -0.07
C LEU A 200 11.37 -21.45 -0.97
N PRO A 201 10.94 -21.64 -2.23
CA PRO A 201 11.74 -22.38 -3.18
C PRO A 201 13.07 -21.66 -3.40
N PRO A 202 14.13 -22.38 -3.82
CA PRO A 202 15.38 -21.74 -4.19
C PRO A 202 15.12 -20.67 -5.25
N ALA A 203 15.80 -19.53 -5.12
CA ALA A 203 15.67 -18.45 -6.09
C ALA A 203 15.82 -19.02 -7.51
N PRO A 204 14.92 -18.69 -8.44
CA PRO A 204 15.05 -19.16 -9.80
C PRO A 204 16.41 -18.73 -10.32
N ASN A 205 17.07 -19.62 -11.06
CA ASN A 205 18.33 -19.29 -11.70
C ASN A 205 18.15 -17.95 -12.43
N PRO A 206 19.09 -16.99 -12.26
CA PRO A 206 19.00 -15.74 -12.99
C PRO A 206 18.80 -16.11 -14.45
N PRO A 207 17.81 -15.50 -15.14
CA PRO A 207 17.50 -15.86 -16.51
C PRO A 207 18.83 -15.87 -17.24
N THR A 208 19.25 -17.06 -17.71
CA THR A 208 20.47 -17.19 -18.49
C THR A 208 20.34 -16.11 -19.54
N PRO A 209 21.30 -15.16 -19.64
CA PRO A 209 21.16 -14.06 -20.59
C PRO A 209 20.84 -14.74 -21.89
N ASN A 210 19.58 -14.58 -22.32
CA ASN A 210 19.04 -15.38 -23.39
C ASN A 210 20.06 -15.15 -24.49
N ARG A 211 20.77 -16.21 -24.92
CA ARG A 211 21.51 -16.14 -26.18
C ARG A 211 20.38 -15.94 -27.16
N ARG A 212 20.03 -14.65 -27.37
CA ARG A 212 19.00 -14.20 -28.28
C ARG A 212 19.28 -15.02 -29.51
N GLY A 213 18.33 -15.90 -29.84
CA GLY A 213 18.47 -16.79 -30.96
C GLY A 213 19.04 -15.98 -32.11
N GLU A 214 20.17 -16.44 -32.62
CA GLU A 214 20.59 -16.11 -33.97
C GLU A 214 19.42 -16.54 -34.87
N GLY A 215 18.50 -15.61 -35.17
CA GLY A 215 17.33 -15.87 -36.01
C GLY A 215 16.03 -15.23 -35.54
N GLY A 216 15.87 -13.91 -35.78
CA GLY A 216 14.57 -13.26 -35.87
C GLY A 216 14.42 -11.97 -35.05
N LEU A 217 14.25 -10.83 -35.72
CA LEU A 217 13.84 -9.57 -35.09
C LEU A 217 12.46 -9.77 -34.43
N VAL A 218 12.38 -9.75 -33.10
CA VAL A 218 11.08 -9.60 -32.41
C VAL A 218 10.59 -8.18 -32.70
N VAL A 219 9.76 -8.03 -33.72
CA VAL A 219 9.15 -6.75 -34.07
C VAL A 219 8.09 -6.44 -33.03
N VAL A 220 8.48 -5.74 -31.96
CA VAL A 220 7.56 -5.14 -30.99
C VAL A 220 6.65 -4.18 -31.75
N SER A 221 5.36 -4.50 -31.84
CA SER A 221 4.40 -3.71 -32.62
C SER A 221 4.40 -2.25 -32.15
N ARG A 222 4.06 -1.29 -33.03
CA ARG A 222 4.00 0.14 -32.65
C ARG A 222 3.04 0.38 -31.49
N ARG A 223 1.90 -0.34 -31.48
CA ARG A 223 0.93 -0.35 -30.37
C ARG A 223 1.58 -0.81 -29.04
N GLU A 224 2.42 -1.83 -29.12
CA GLU A 224 3.12 -2.41 -27.97
C GLU A 224 4.14 -1.45 -27.36
N ARG A 225 4.89 -0.72 -28.19
CA ARG A 225 5.79 0.34 -27.72
C ARG A 225 5.04 1.46 -27.01
N VAL A 226 3.92 1.90 -27.57
CA VAL A 226 3.07 2.93 -26.94
C VAL A 226 2.61 2.48 -25.55
N LEU A 227 2.15 1.23 -25.41
CA LEU A 227 1.74 0.69 -24.11
C LEU A 227 2.90 0.64 -23.11
N ASN A 228 4.09 0.20 -23.53
CA ASN A 228 5.26 0.13 -22.66
C ASN A 228 5.72 1.51 -22.16
N GLU A 229 5.73 2.53 -23.05
CA GLU A 229 6.10 3.89 -22.65
C GLU A 229 5.01 4.57 -21.82
N ALA A 230 3.73 4.30 -22.12
CA ALA A 230 2.61 4.76 -21.31
C ALA A 230 2.69 4.24 -19.87
N ILE A 231 3.04 2.95 -19.67
CA ILE A 231 3.26 2.38 -18.33
C ILE A 231 4.31 3.18 -17.55
N LYS A 232 5.48 3.42 -18.16
CA LYS A 232 6.58 4.13 -17.51
C LYS A 232 6.20 5.57 -17.16
N ILE A 233 5.58 6.27 -18.09
CA ILE A 233 5.20 7.69 -17.92
C ILE A 233 4.08 7.84 -16.89
N PHE A 234 3.04 7.00 -16.95
CA PHE A 234 1.97 6.99 -15.94
C PHE A 234 2.50 6.65 -14.55
N ALA A 235 3.44 5.72 -14.43
CA ALA A 235 4.05 5.38 -13.15
C ALA A 235 4.92 6.51 -12.59
N ALA A 236 5.67 7.20 -13.44
CA ALA A 236 6.61 8.25 -13.01
C ALA A 236 5.90 9.57 -12.66
N ARG A 237 4.91 9.99 -13.48
CA ARG A 237 4.29 11.32 -13.39
C ARG A 237 2.84 11.28 -12.90
N GLY A 238 2.17 10.13 -12.98
CA GLY A 238 0.73 10.01 -12.74
C GLY A 238 -0.10 10.30 -13.98
N TYR A 239 -1.39 9.91 -13.93
CA TYR A 239 -2.30 9.99 -15.08
C TYR A 239 -2.65 11.43 -15.48
N HIS A 240 -2.87 12.33 -14.52
CA HIS A 240 -3.28 13.70 -14.83
C HIS A 240 -2.14 14.53 -15.44
N GLU A 241 -0.92 14.38 -14.90
CA GLU A 241 0.29 15.13 -15.30
C GLU A 241 0.99 14.57 -16.55
N SER A 242 0.46 13.51 -17.16
CA SER A 242 1.01 12.92 -18.38
C SER A 242 0.14 13.27 -19.59
N SER A 243 0.79 13.46 -20.74
CA SER A 243 0.11 13.75 -22.01
C SER A 243 0.28 12.60 -23.01
N ILE A 244 -0.61 12.53 -24.01
CA ILE A 244 -0.45 11.59 -25.13
C ILE A 244 0.80 11.95 -25.94
N GLU A 245 1.15 13.22 -25.98
CA GLU A 245 2.29 13.81 -26.66
C GLU A 245 3.60 13.34 -26.01
N ASP A 246 3.70 13.33 -24.67
CA ASP A 246 4.84 12.78 -23.95
C ASP A 246 5.06 11.30 -24.29
N ILE A 247 3.96 10.53 -24.32
CA ILE A 247 3.98 9.08 -24.57
C ILE A 247 4.36 8.80 -26.03
N ALA A 248 3.83 9.58 -26.97
CA ALA A 248 4.15 9.48 -28.38
C ALA A 248 5.64 9.75 -28.63
N SER A 249 6.16 10.83 -28.01
CA SER A 249 7.57 11.20 -28.08
C SER A 249 8.47 10.08 -27.56
N ALA A 250 8.17 9.53 -26.37
CA ALA A 250 8.92 8.41 -25.79
C ALA A 250 8.84 7.14 -26.66
N ALA A 251 7.69 6.87 -27.29
CA ALA A 251 7.50 5.76 -28.21
C ALA A 251 8.11 5.99 -29.61
N SER A 252 8.71 7.17 -29.85
CA SER A 252 9.25 7.61 -31.13
C SER A 252 8.21 7.58 -32.26
N ILE A 253 6.99 8.02 -31.96
CA ILE A 253 5.89 8.18 -32.93
C ILE A 253 5.17 9.52 -32.72
N THR A 254 4.25 9.87 -33.62
CA THR A 254 3.42 11.08 -33.48
C THR A 254 2.21 10.84 -32.59
N ALA A 255 1.72 11.89 -31.93
CA ALA A 255 0.49 11.84 -31.13
C ALA A 255 -0.71 11.36 -31.97
N SER A 256 -0.84 11.81 -33.22
CA SER A 256 -1.86 11.34 -34.16
C SER A 256 -1.78 9.82 -34.41
N SER A 257 -0.58 9.23 -34.38
CA SER A 257 -0.41 7.79 -34.50
C SER A 257 -0.82 7.05 -33.22
N VAL A 258 -0.73 7.68 -32.03
CA VAL A 258 -1.24 7.10 -30.78
C VAL A 258 -2.78 7.06 -30.81
N TYR A 259 -3.42 8.15 -31.24
CA TYR A 259 -4.89 8.24 -31.33
C TYR A 259 -5.51 7.21 -32.29
N ARG A 260 -4.75 6.70 -33.26
CA ARG A 260 -5.19 5.59 -34.12
C ARG A 260 -5.33 4.25 -33.37
N TYR A 261 -4.60 4.05 -32.29
CA TYR A 261 -4.65 2.81 -31.49
C TYR A 261 -5.52 2.98 -30.23
N PHE A 262 -5.53 4.18 -29.66
CA PHE A 262 -6.19 4.49 -28.41
C PHE A 262 -6.96 5.81 -28.56
N PRO A 263 -8.30 5.78 -28.63
CA PRO A 263 -9.11 6.97 -28.89
C PRO A 263 -8.93 8.08 -27.86
N SER A 264 -8.57 7.73 -26.62
CA SER A 264 -8.29 8.70 -25.56
C SER A 264 -7.15 8.23 -24.64
N LYS A 265 -6.65 9.17 -23.81
CA LYS A 265 -5.71 8.84 -22.71
C LYS A 265 -6.32 7.87 -21.71
N ALA A 266 -7.64 7.90 -21.51
CA ALA A 266 -8.35 6.96 -20.67
C ALA A 266 -8.38 5.54 -21.28
N ASP A 267 -8.60 5.43 -22.59
CA ASP A 267 -8.56 4.14 -23.30
C ASP A 267 -7.16 3.54 -23.32
N LEU A 268 -6.14 4.39 -23.46
CA LEU A 268 -4.74 3.97 -23.33
C LEU A 268 -4.45 3.45 -21.92
N LEU A 269 -4.92 4.15 -20.88
CA LEU A 269 -4.78 3.71 -19.49
C LEU A 269 -5.53 2.38 -19.23
N ALA A 270 -6.76 2.26 -19.73
CA ALA A 270 -7.54 1.03 -19.63
C ALA A 270 -6.80 -0.14 -20.31
N ALA A 271 -6.25 0.08 -21.51
CA ALA A 271 -5.46 -0.92 -22.21
C ALA A 271 -4.17 -1.30 -21.46
N VAL A 272 -3.53 -0.36 -20.77
CA VAL A 272 -2.39 -0.62 -19.87
C VAL A 272 -2.82 -1.52 -18.71
N PHE A 273 -3.97 -1.25 -18.09
CA PHE A 273 -4.50 -2.09 -17.01
C PHE A 273 -4.86 -3.49 -17.49
N TYR A 274 -5.61 -3.63 -18.59
CA TYR A 274 -5.96 -4.94 -19.16
C TYR A 274 -4.71 -5.75 -19.49
N ARG A 275 -3.72 -5.13 -20.13
CA ARG A 275 -2.45 -5.78 -20.45
C ARG A 275 -1.70 -6.28 -19.21
N THR A 276 -1.70 -5.48 -18.14
CA THR A 276 -1.03 -5.87 -16.89
C THR A 276 -1.80 -7.01 -16.22
N GLY A 277 -3.13 -6.93 -16.23
CA GLY A 277 -4.02 -8.01 -15.78
C GLY A 277 -3.83 -9.30 -16.57
N ASP A 278 -3.80 -9.23 -17.90
CA ASP A 278 -3.58 -10.39 -18.79
C ASP A 278 -2.22 -11.03 -18.55
N ARG A 279 -1.17 -10.25 -18.31
CA ARG A 279 0.16 -10.81 -17.98
C ARG A 279 0.17 -11.54 -16.65
N VAL A 280 -0.53 -11.00 -15.65
CA VAL A 280 -0.68 -11.68 -14.36
C VAL A 280 -1.54 -12.94 -14.52
N ALA A 281 -2.62 -12.88 -15.31
CA ALA A 281 -3.50 -14.01 -15.55
C ALA A 281 -2.79 -15.14 -16.34
N VAL A 282 -1.96 -14.80 -17.33
CA VAL A 282 -1.13 -15.76 -18.07
C VAL A 282 -0.11 -16.39 -17.13
N ALA A 283 0.64 -15.59 -16.36
CA ALA A 283 1.61 -16.11 -15.39
C ALA A 283 0.95 -17.01 -14.33
N GLN A 284 -0.25 -16.65 -13.86
CA GLN A 284 -1.05 -17.49 -12.96
C GLN A 284 -1.52 -18.77 -13.64
N SER A 285 -2.00 -18.70 -14.89
CA SER A 285 -2.46 -19.86 -15.64
C SER A 285 -1.32 -20.81 -15.98
N GLU A 286 -0.13 -20.30 -16.28
CA GLU A 286 1.08 -21.10 -16.51
C GLU A 286 1.51 -21.79 -15.20
N ALA A 287 1.57 -21.06 -14.10
CA ALA A 287 1.87 -21.63 -12.78
C ALA A 287 0.84 -22.69 -12.34
N LEU A 288 -0.45 -22.47 -12.63
CA LEU A 288 -1.53 -23.42 -12.34
C LEU A 288 -1.50 -24.65 -13.27
N ALA A 289 -1.08 -24.50 -14.52
CA ALA A 289 -1.02 -25.59 -15.49
C ALA A 289 0.16 -26.53 -15.24
N GLU A 290 1.24 -26.03 -14.63
CA GLU A 290 2.42 -26.82 -14.23
C GLU A 290 2.25 -27.47 -12.85
N SER A 291 1.17 -27.14 -12.13
CA SER A 291 0.87 -27.67 -10.80
C SER A 291 0.14 -29.01 -10.85
N THR A 292 0.57 -29.96 -10.01
CA THR A 292 -0.02 -31.30 -9.90
C THR A 292 -0.98 -31.48 -8.72
N ASP A 293 -1.01 -30.54 -7.76
CA ASP A 293 -1.90 -30.57 -6.58
C ASP A 293 -2.16 -29.12 -6.08
N PRO A 294 -3.30 -28.81 -5.43
CA PRO A 294 -3.56 -27.55 -4.74
C PRO A 294 -2.41 -26.94 -3.93
N ARG A 295 -1.51 -27.72 -3.33
CA ARG A 295 -0.30 -27.19 -2.66
C ARG A 295 0.76 -26.68 -3.63
N ASP A 296 0.88 -27.25 -4.81
CA ASP A 296 1.80 -26.83 -5.87
C ASP A 296 1.25 -25.62 -6.66
N ALA A 297 -0.06 -25.36 -6.56
CA ALA A 297 -0.77 -24.29 -7.26
C ALA A 297 -0.84 -22.95 -6.48
N LEU A 298 -0.54 -22.96 -5.19
CA LEU A 298 -0.62 -21.83 -4.25
C LEU A 298 0.76 -21.23 -4.00
#